data_AF-A0AAV8Y538-F1
#
_entry.id   AF-A0AAV8Y538-F1
#
_cell.length_a   1.000
_cell.length_b   1.000
_cell.length_c   1.000
_cell.angle_alpha   90.00
_cell.angle_beta   90.00
_cell.angle_gamma   90.00
#
_symmetry.space_group_name_H-M   'P 1'
#
loop_
_entity.id
_entity.type
_entity.pdbx_description
1 polymer ?
#
loop_
_entity_poly.entity_id
_entity_poly.type
_entity_poly.pdbx_seq_one_letter_code
_entity_poly.pdbx_strand_id
1 'polypeptide(L)'
;MVYLTEMHKITILQMIGYGDRTRTQAEVLRLFQEKYPELPPKSQGTKLVVMLMLEENPHMSSRQTASALNISHSSILRVLTEN
;
A
#
# COMPACT_ATOMS: atom_id res chain seq x y z
N MET A 1 -12.83 -11.00 8.41
CA MET A 1 -12.09 -9.88 7.80
C MET A 1 -10.84 -9.64 8.62
N VAL A 2 -9.65 -9.70 8.01
CA VAL A 2 -8.38 -9.40 8.69
C VAL A 2 -8.17 -7.89 8.60
N TYR A 3 -8.40 -7.19 9.70
CA TYR A 3 -8.24 -5.74 9.78
C TYR A 3 -6.77 -5.39 10.09
N LEU A 4 -6.23 -4.36 9.45
CA LEU A 4 -4.98 -3.74 9.90
C LEU A 4 -5.17 -3.29 11.35
N THR A 5 -4.25 -3.67 12.22
CA THR A 5 -4.15 -3.06 13.55
C THR A 5 -3.55 -1.65 13.41
N GLU A 6 -3.75 -0.80 14.43
CA GLU A 6 -3.10 0.52 14.48
C GLU A 6 -1.56 0.40 14.38
N MET A 7 -0.99 -0.67 14.94
CA MET A 7 0.44 -0.98 14.82
C MET A 7 0.89 -1.21 13.38
N HIS A 8 0.06 -1.86 12.56
CA HIS A 8 0.37 -2.05 11.15
C HIS A 8 0.33 -0.72 10.38
N LYS A 9 -0.63 0.16 10.68
CA LYS A 9 -0.70 1.50 10.07
C LYS A 9 0.51 2.35 10.43
N ILE A 10 0.89 2.36 11.72
CA ILE A 10 2.10 3.04 12.20
C ILE A 10 3.35 2.48 11.50
N THR A 11 3.43 1.16 11.34
CA THR A 11 4.55 0.52 10.65
C THR A 11 4.65 0.98 9.19
N ILE A 12 3.52 1.06 8.47
CA ILE A 12 3.49 1.55 7.08
C ILE A 12 3.98 3.00 7.03
N LEU A 13 3.51 3.87 7.93
CA LEU A 13 3.96 5.26 8.02
C LEU A 13 5.47 5.37 8.31
N GLN A 14 5.99 4.57 9.24
CA GLN A 14 7.42 4.50 9.53
C GLN A 14 8.25 3.98 8.34
N MET A 15 7.68 3.08 7.53
CA MET A 15 8.34 2.56 6.33
C MET A 15 8.40 3.61 5.21
N ILE A 16 7.34 4.40 5.04
CA ILE A 16 7.27 5.52 4.08
C ILE A 16 8.34 6.56 4.40
N GLY A 17 8.42 6.96 5.68
CA GLY A 17 9.44 7.89 6.12
C GLY A 17 9.68 7.82 7.62
N TYR A 18 10.96 7.66 7.99
CA TYR A 18 11.42 7.82 9.36
C TYR A 18 12.83 8.41 9.34
N GLY A 19 12.98 9.62 9.90
CA GLY A 19 14.20 10.43 9.76
C GLY A 19 14.39 10.92 8.32
N ASP A 20 15.62 10.87 7.80
CA ASP A 20 15.96 11.33 6.43
C ASP A 20 15.65 10.32 5.32
N ARG A 21 15.11 9.14 5.66
CA ARG A 21 14.80 8.11 4.67
C ARG A 21 13.41 8.37 4.09
N THR A 22 13.35 8.59 2.79
CA THR A 22 12.12 8.51 2.00
C THR A 22 12.17 7.23 1.17
N ARG A 23 11.10 6.41 1.25
CA ARG A 23 10.96 5.20 0.43
C ARG A 23 9.80 5.36 -0.52
N THR A 24 9.89 4.70 -1.67
CA THR A 24 8.76 4.63 -2.60
C THR A 24 7.65 3.74 -2.04
N GLN A 25 6.41 4.02 -2.41
CA GLN A 25 5.25 3.23 -1.98
C GLN A 25 5.37 1.74 -2.37
N ALA A 26 6.05 1.44 -3.48
CA ALA A 26 6.33 0.07 -3.93
C ALA A 26 7.30 -0.67 -2.99
N GLU A 27 8.36 0.02 -2.54
CA GLU A 27 9.29 -0.52 -1.54
C GLU A 27 8.60 -0.71 -0.19
N VAL A 28 7.77 0.23 0.22
CA VAL A 28 6.98 0.12 1.46
C VAL A 28 6.07 -1.09 1.40
N LEU A 29 5.34 -1.29 0.30
CA LEU A 29 4.47 -2.45 0.13
C LEU A 29 5.25 -3.76 0.22
N ARG A 30 6.39 -3.82 -0.46
CA ARG A 30 7.27 -5.00 -0.42
C ARG A 30 7.78 -5.26 1.01
N LEU A 31 8.29 -4.25 1.70
CA LEU A 31 8.79 -4.37 3.07
C LEU A 31 7.68 -4.76 4.06
N PHE A 32 6.47 -4.25 3.84
CA PHE A 32 5.32 -4.60 4.66
C PHE A 32 4.90 -6.06 4.45
N GLN A 33 4.84 -6.53 3.20
CA GLN A 33 4.56 -7.93 2.87
C GLN A 33 5.64 -8.88 3.39
N GLU A 34 6.90 -8.47 3.32
CA GLU A 34 8.03 -9.25 3.86
C GLU A 34 7.98 -9.33 5.39
N LYS A 35 7.59 -8.24 6.07
CA LYS A 35 7.46 -8.19 7.52
C LYS A 35 6.24 -8.97 8.05
N TYR A 36 5.17 -9.04 7.26
CA TYR A 36 3.91 -9.69 7.63
C TYR A 36 3.48 -10.69 6.53
N PRO A 37 4.22 -11.78 6.32
CA PRO A 37 3.95 -12.75 5.25
C PRO A 37 2.63 -13.51 5.46
N GLU A 38 2.13 -13.59 6.69
CA GLU A 38 0.84 -14.16 7.05
C GLU A 38 -0.35 -13.28 6.64
N LEU A 39 -0.11 -11.98 6.40
CA LEU A 39 -1.15 -11.10 5.88
C LEU A 39 -1.30 -11.34 4.38
N PRO A 40 -2.52 -11.57 3.89
CA PRO A 40 -2.73 -11.78 2.47
C PRO A 40 -2.24 -10.54 1.69
N PRO A 41 -1.69 -10.70 0.47
CA PRO A 41 -1.29 -9.58 -0.39
C PRO A 41 -2.44 -8.60 -0.70
N LYS A 42 -3.68 -9.04 -0.46
CA LYS A 42 -4.93 -8.28 -0.58
C LYS A 42 -5.36 -7.64 0.76
N SER A 43 -4.44 -7.49 1.72
CA SER A 43 -4.74 -6.93 3.02
C SER A 43 -5.04 -5.43 2.94
N GLN A 44 -5.64 -4.92 4.01
CA GLN A 44 -5.87 -3.49 4.21
C GLN A 44 -4.55 -2.67 4.12
N GLY A 45 -3.37 -3.29 4.29
CA GLY A 45 -2.05 -2.66 4.07
C GLY A 45 -1.85 -2.21 2.63
N THR A 46 -2.19 -3.06 1.67
CA THR A 46 -2.19 -2.72 0.25
C THR A 46 -3.19 -1.61 -0.06
N LYS A 47 -4.35 -1.59 0.61
CA LYS A 47 -5.34 -0.50 0.47
C LYS A 47 -4.76 0.84 0.92
N LEU A 48 -4.12 0.89 2.08
CA LEU A 48 -3.53 2.11 2.61
C LEU A 48 -2.43 2.66 1.68
N VAL A 49 -1.54 1.79 1.20
CA VAL A 49 -0.46 2.19 0.27
C VAL A 49 -1.02 2.69 -1.07
N VAL A 50 -2.04 2.02 -1.63
CA VAL A 50 -2.70 2.46 -2.87
C VAL A 50 -3.37 3.82 -2.69
N MET A 51 -4.09 4.03 -1.59
CA MET A 51 -4.75 5.31 -1.30
C MET A 51 -3.74 6.44 -1.15
N LEU A 52 -2.67 6.24 -0.37
CA LEU A 52 -1.61 7.23 -0.20
C LEU A 52 -0.94 7.59 -1.54
N MET A 53 -0.70 6.61 -2.41
CA MET A 53 -0.08 6.85 -3.70
C MET A 53 -0.97 7.67 -4.66
N LEU A 54 -2.29 7.48 -4.59
CA LEU A 54 -3.26 8.27 -5.35
C LEU A 54 -3.47 9.66 -4.74
N GLU A 55 -3.35 9.80 -3.42
CA GLU A 55 -3.43 11.08 -2.73
C GLU A 55 -2.18 11.95 -2.98
N GLU A 56 -0.98 11.35 -2.92
CA GLU A 56 0.29 12.02 -3.23
C GLU A 56 0.41 12.39 -4.72
N ASN A 57 -0.21 11.61 -5.62
CA ASN A 57 -0.19 11.84 -7.05
C ASN A 57 -1.59 11.68 -7.68
N PRO A 58 -2.46 12.70 -7.59
CA PRO A 58 -3.85 12.63 -8.06
C PRO A 58 -3.99 12.47 -9.58
N HIS A 59 -2.90 12.70 -10.34
CA HIS A 59 -2.86 12.47 -11.79
C HIS A 59 -2.44 11.04 -12.16
N MET A 60 -2.04 10.22 -11.19
CA MET A 60 -1.67 8.83 -11.45
C MET A 60 -2.92 7.98 -11.62
N SER A 61 -3.05 7.31 -12.77
CA SER A 61 -4.17 6.41 -13.02
C SER A 61 -4.03 5.11 -12.21
N SER A 62 -5.16 4.47 -11.89
CA SER A 62 -5.21 3.16 -11.20
C SER A 62 -4.35 2.09 -11.89
N ARG A 63 -4.21 2.15 -13.23
CA ARG A 63 -3.35 1.26 -14.00
C ARG A 63 -1.87 1.56 -13.79
N GLN A 64 -1.48 2.82 -13.72
CA GLN A 64 -0.11 3.23 -13.41
C GLN A 64 0.26 2.88 -11.97
N THR A 65 -0.64 3.09 -11.00
CA THR A 65 -0.45 2.68 -9.61
C THR A 65 -0.27 1.17 -9.49
N ALA A 66 -1.05 0.38 -10.24
CA ALA A 66 -0.95 -1.08 -10.25
C ALA A 66 0.43 -1.54 -10.77
N SER A 67 0.88 -0.91 -11.85
CA SER A 67 2.21 -1.16 -12.40
C SER A 67 3.32 -0.74 -11.44
N ALA A 68 3.17 0.40 -10.76
CA ALA A 68 4.18 0.92 -9.84
C ALA A 68 4.34 0.05 -8.60
N LEU A 69 3.23 -0.49 -8.09
CA LEU A 69 3.22 -1.38 -6.91
C LEU A 69 3.41 -2.86 -7.27
N ASN A 70 3.57 -3.19 -8.55
CA ASN A 70 3.63 -4.57 -9.07
C ASN A 70 2.46 -5.45 -8.57
N ILE A 71 1.26 -4.88 -8.54
CA ILE A 71 0.02 -5.57 -8.16
C ILE A 71 -0.95 -5.58 -9.33
N SER A 72 -1.89 -6.53 -9.32
CA SER A 72 -2.86 -6.63 -10.40
C SER A 72 -3.80 -5.41 -10.43
N HIS A 73 -4.15 -4.95 -11.64
CA HIS A 73 -5.10 -3.85 -11.83
C HIS A 73 -6.47 -4.14 -11.19
N SER A 74 -6.91 -5.40 -11.22
CA SER A 74 -8.15 -5.83 -10.56
C SER A 74 -8.08 -5.74 -9.04
N SER A 75 -6.90 -5.91 -8.42
CA SER A 75 -6.70 -5.67 -6.99
C SER A 75 -6.91 -4.19 -6.65
N ILE A 76 -6.38 -3.27 -7.46
CA ILE A 76 -6.58 -1.82 -7.25
C ILE A 76 -8.03 -1.43 -7.44
N LEU A 77 -8.69 -1.89 -8.51
CA LEU A 77 -10.10 -1.58 -8.73
C LEU A 77 -10.97 -2.06 -7.56
N ARG A 78 -10.72 -3.26 -7.03
CA ARG A 78 -11.42 -3.75 -5.83
C ARG A 78 -11.20 -2.87 -4.61
N VAL A 79 -9.96 -2.47 -4.37
CA VAL A 79 -9.61 -1.54 -3.27
C VAL A 79 -10.37 -0.22 -3.38
N LEU A 80 -10.56 0.29 -4.60
CA LEU A 80 -11.28 1.54 -4.88
C LEU A 80 -12.80 1.39 -4.82
N THR A 81 -13.34 0.22 -5.18
CA THR A 81 -14.79 -0.05 -5.17
C THR A 81 -15.32 -0.54 -3.82
N GLU A 82 -14.48 -1.11 -2.94
CA GLU A 82 -14.84 -1.52 -1.57
C GLU A 82 -14.84 -0.33 -0.59
N ASN A 83 -15.46 0.79 -0.98
CA ASN A 83 -15.67 1.97 -0.14
C ASN A 83 -17.12 2.07 0.30
#